data_AF-A0A931DFP5-F1
#
_entry.id   AF-A0A931DFP5-F1
#
_cell.length_a   1.000
_cell.length_b   1.000
_cell.length_c   1.000
_cell.angle_alpha   90.00
_cell.angle_beta   90.00
_cell.angle_gamma   90.00
#
_symmetry.space_group_name_H-M   'P 1'
#
loop_
_entity.id
_entity.type
_entity.pdbx_description
1 polymer ?
#
loop_
_entity_poly.entity_id
_entity_poly.type
_entity_poly.pdbx_seq_one_letter_code
_entity_poly.pdbx_strand_id
1 'polypeptide(L)'
;MPTHEWTLADDRYGRGGPRKPRKTLIIALVLSGAVALLVVLRLLVPGLFGEGVPQLGHKTYTARADCQMSTSGNSGTVTINGTISGDSSRFTVTVEVLDAATKQRLAEQTFEVRDTTTFGGTTAVQASAGPDGIECRIAKVV
;
A
#
# COMPACT_ATOMS: atom_id res chain seq x y z
N MET A 1 -74.48 -31.42 -56.75
CA MET A 1 -73.24 -31.85 -57.43
C MET A 1 -72.05 -31.20 -56.72
N PRO A 2 -70.92 -31.90 -56.60
CA PRO A 2 -70.17 -32.02 -55.34
C PRO A 2 -68.72 -31.47 -55.40
N THR A 3 -68.04 -31.60 -54.24
CA THR A 3 -66.58 -31.68 -53.95
C THR A 3 -65.74 -30.38 -54.10
N HIS A 4 -64.78 -30.01 -53.24
CA HIS A 4 -63.90 -30.72 -52.30
C HIS A 4 -63.61 -29.83 -51.04
N GLU A 5 -63.63 -30.25 -49.76
CA GLU A 5 -62.74 -31.12 -48.93
C GLU A 5 -61.27 -30.64 -48.69
N TRP A 6 -60.89 -30.67 -47.39
CA TRP A 6 -59.55 -30.77 -46.76
C TRP A 6 -58.79 -29.52 -46.21
N THR A 7 -58.89 -29.37 -44.88
CA THR A 7 -57.81 -29.40 -43.85
C THR A 7 -56.39 -28.89 -44.15
N LEU A 8 -55.88 -27.99 -43.28
CA LEU A 8 -54.65 -28.11 -42.47
C LEU A 8 -54.54 -26.84 -41.58
N ALA A 9 -54.68 -26.93 -40.25
CA ALA A 9 -53.63 -27.20 -39.26
C ALA A 9 -52.50 -26.14 -39.21
N ASP A 10 -52.58 -25.33 -38.16
CA ASP A 10 -51.56 -24.87 -37.21
C ASP A 10 -50.10 -24.48 -37.60
N ASP A 11 -49.69 -23.43 -36.88
CA ASP A 11 -48.37 -23.09 -36.34
C ASP A 11 -47.17 -22.80 -37.26
N ARG A 12 -46.64 -21.55 -37.16
CA ARG A 12 -45.23 -21.29 -36.85
C ARG A 12 -44.99 -19.93 -36.13
N TYR A 13 -44.74 -20.04 -34.83
CA TYR A 13 -43.72 -19.35 -34.02
C TYR A 13 -42.97 -18.14 -34.63
N GLY A 14 -43.15 -16.96 -34.01
CA GLY A 14 -42.40 -15.73 -34.27
C GLY A 14 -42.15 -14.89 -33.01
N ARG A 15 -41.09 -15.25 -32.30
CA ARG A 15 -40.51 -14.68 -31.09
C ARG A 15 -40.14 -13.17 -31.22
N GLY A 16 -40.61 -12.34 -30.29
CA GLY A 16 -40.02 -11.02 -30.00
C GLY A 16 -41.00 -10.13 -29.23
N GLY A 17 -40.78 -9.61 -28.03
CA GLY A 17 -39.60 -9.51 -27.17
C GLY A 17 -39.90 -8.32 -26.23
N PRO A 18 -39.79 -8.45 -24.89
CA PRO A 18 -40.11 -7.35 -23.98
C PRO A 18 -39.08 -6.22 -24.09
N ARG A 19 -39.55 -4.98 -24.26
CA ARG A 19 -38.72 -3.76 -24.23
C ARG A 19 -38.01 -3.65 -22.86
N LYS A 20 -36.71 -3.98 -22.82
CA LYS A 20 -35.86 -3.78 -21.63
C LYS A 20 -35.56 -2.27 -21.44
N PRO A 21 -35.75 -1.71 -20.23
CA PRO A 21 -35.39 -0.32 -19.94
C PRO A 21 -33.87 -0.18 -19.79
N ARG A 22 -33.27 0.64 -20.65
CA ARG A 22 -31.82 0.90 -20.76
C ARG A 22 -31.17 1.65 -19.58
N LYS A 23 -31.91 1.95 -18.50
CA LYS A 23 -31.42 2.84 -17.43
C LYS A 23 -30.70 2.14 -16.27
N THR A 24 -30.92 0.84 -16.08
CA THR A 24 -30.34 0.08 -14.94
C THR A 24 -28.96 -0.50 -15.21
N LEU A 25 -28.51 -0.57 -16.47
CA LEU A 25 -27.23 -1.18 -16.82
C LEU A 25 -26.03 -0.23 -16.68
N ILE A 26 -26.26 1.09 -16.62
CA ILE A 26 -25.17 2.07 -16.52
C ILE A 26 -24.65 2.18 -15.07
N ILE A 27 -25.53 2.11 -14.07
CA ILE A 27 -25.14 2.26 -12.66
C ILE A 27 -24.33 1.05 -12.16
N ALA A 28 -24.68 -0.16 -12.60
CA ALA A 28 -23.97 -1.38 -12.23
C ALA A 28 -22.55 -1.48 -12.84
N LEU A 29 -22.30 -0.79 -13.95
CA LEU A 29 -21.00 -0.82 -14.63
C LEU A 29 -20.01 0.19 -14.05
N VAL A 30 -20.50 1.30 -13.49
CA VAL A 30 -19.67 2.31 -12.82
C VAL A 30 -19.17 1.82 -11.46
N LEU A 31 -20.00 1.10 -10.70
CA LEU A 31 -19.62 0.57 -9.38
C LEU A 31 -18.61 -0.58 -9.46
N SER A 32 -18.73 -1.45 -10.46
CA SER A 32 -17.77 -2.55 -10.66
C SER A 32 -16.41 -2.06 -11.16
N GLY A 33 -16.39 -1.02 -12.01
CA GLY A 33 -15.16 -0.36 -12.44
C GLY A 33 -14.41 0.32 -11.28
N ALA A 34 -15.12 1.01 -10.38
CA ALA A 34 -14.49 1.70 -9.25
C ALA A 34 -13.88 0.73 -8.21
N VAL A 35 -14.54 -0.39 -7.93
CA VAL A 35 -14.02 -1.40 -7.00
C VAL A 35 -12.85 -2.18 -7.60
N ALA A 36 -12.92 -2.53 -8.90
CA ALA A 36 -11.79 -3.14 -9.59
C ALA A 36 -10.59 -2.18 -9.69
N LEU A 37 -10.82 -0.89 -9.93
CA LEU A 37 -9.77 0.13 -9.91
C LEU A 37 -9.14 0.28 -8.52
N LEU A 38 -9.93 0.28 -7.44
CA LEU A 38 -9.42 0.36 -6.07
C LEU A 38 -8.62 -0.88 -5.66
N VAL A 39 -9.05 -2.08 -6.06
CA VAL A 39 -8.32 -3.33 -5.81
C VAL A 39 -7.03 -3.39 -6.63
N VAL A 40 -7.07 -2.96 -7.89
CA VAL A 40 -5.88 -2.84 -8.75
C VAL A 40 -4.93 -1.76 -8.23
N LEU A 41 -5.44 -0.63 -7.72
CA LEU A 41 -4.61 0.42 -7.10
C LEU A 41 -3.96 -0.05 -5.79
N ARG A 42 -4.66 -0.87 -4.99
CA ARG A 42 -4.13 -1.48 -3.76
C ARG A 42 -3.11 -2.60 -4.06
N LEU A 43 -3.25 -3.32 -5.18
CA LEU A 43 -2.31 -4.36 -5.63
C LEU A 43 -1.12 -3.78 -6.43
N LEU A 44 -1.28 -2.62 -7.07
CA LEU A 44 -0.22 -1.84 -7.75
C LEU A 44 0.58 -0.95 -6.81
N VAL A 45 0.24 -0.89 -5.52
CA VAL A 45 1.16 -0.46 -4.47
C VAL A 45 1.69 -1.73 -3.79
N PRO A 46 2.60 -2.51 -4.42
CA PRO A 46 3.59 -3.18 -3.59
C PRO A 46 4.28 -2.06 -2.83
N GLY A 47 4.55 -2.29 -1.54
CA GLY A 47 5.19 -1.30 -0.67
C GLY A 47 6.15 -0.42 -1.45
N LEU A 48 5.87 0.88 -1.48
CA LEU A 48 6.94 1.85 -1.63
C LEU A 48 7.28 2.14 -0.17
N PHE A 49 7.93 1.20 0.53
CA PHE A 49 9.39 1.18 0.57
C PHE A 49 9.88 2.62 0.45
N GLY A 50 10.04 3.25 1.63
CA GLY A 50 10.91 4.40 1.78
C GLY A 50 12.33 3.97 1.42
N GLU A 51 12.55 3.74 0.14
CA GLU A 51 13.81 3.34 -0.49
C GLU A 51 14.22 4.47 -1.41
N GLY A 52 14.13 5.69 -0.89
CA GLY A 52 15.00 6.74 -1.39
C GLY A 52 16.39 6.35 -0.94
N VAL A 53 17.17 5.75 -1.84
CA VAL A 53 18.63 5.71 -1.74
C VAL A 53 19.07 7.17 -1.58
N PRO A 54 19.41 7.64 -0.38
CA PRO A 54 19.89 8.99 -0.23
C PRO A 54 21.30 9.00 -0.85
N GLN A 55 21.52 9.74 -1.94
CA GLN A 55 22.87 9.83 -2.51
C GLN A 55 23.67 10.85 -1.69
N LEU A 56 24.64 10.37 -0.90
CA LEU A 56 25.72 11.22 -0.38
C LEU A 56 26.98 11.01 -1.24
N GLY A 57 27.09 11.78 -2.33
CA GLY A 57 28.27 11.76 -3.20
C GLY A 57 28.46 10.45 -3.99
N HIS A 58 29.68 10.22 -4.49
CA HIS A 58 30.03 9.15 -5.45
C HIS A 58 29.90 7.70 -4.92
N LYS A 59 29.37 7.48 -3.72
CA LYS A 59 29.18 6.13 -3.15
C LYS A 59 27.71 5.76 -3.13
N THR A 60 27.42 4.59 -3.66
CA THR A 60 26.06 4.04 -3.65
C THR A 60 25.87 3.24 -2.37
N TYR A 61 24.75 3.44 -1.69
CA TYR A 61 24.36 2.61 -0.56
C TYR A 61 22.86 2.34 -0.60
N THR A 62 22.44 1.29 0.08
CA THR A 62 21.04 0.95 0.28
C THR A 62 20.84 0.76 1.77
N ALA A 63 19.92 1.52 2.36
CA ALA A 63 19.58 1.43 3.78
C ALA A 63 18.06 1.28 3.93
N ARG A 64 17.64 0.41 4.84
CA ARG A 64 16.24 0.19 5.20
C ARG A 64 16.11 0.15 6.71
N ALA A 65 15.02 0.70 7.22
CA ALA A 65 14.68 0.64 8.64
C ALA A 65 13.20 0.32 8.80
N ASP A 66 12.92 -0.59 9.73
CA ASP A 66 11.62 -0.98 10.20
C ASP A 66 11.47 -0.56 11.66
N CYS A 67 10.28 -0.09 12.01
CA CYS A 67 9.99 0.38 13.35
C CYS A 67 8.73 -0.25 13.92
N GLN A 68 8.84 -0.65 15.18
CA GLN A 68 7.77 -1.27 15.93
C GLN A 68 7.55 -0.46 17.20
N MET A 69 6.35 0.11 17.34
CA MET A 69 5.97 0.84 18.55
C MET A 69 5.36 -0.10 19.57
N SER A 70 5.81 0.00 20.81
CA SER A 70 5.14 -0.54 21.99
C SER A 70 4.64 0.63 22.81
N THR A 71 3.32 0.81 22.89
CA THR A 71 2.69 1.85 23.71
C THR A 71 2.30 1.30 25.06
N SER A 72 2.61 2.06 26.12
CA SER A 72 2.11 1.81 27.47
C SER A 72 1.66 3.15 28.07
N GLY A 73 0.35 3.36 28.16
CA GLY A 73 -0.24 4.64 28.55
C GLY A 73 0.07 5.76 27.54
N ASN A 74 0.49 6.93 28.05
CA ASN A 74 0.81 8.10 27.23
C ASN A 74 2.25 8.12 26.68
N SER A 75 3.04 7.09 26.98
CA SER A 75 4.43 6.95 26.51
C SER A 75 4.57 5.72 25.62
N GLY A 76 5.44 5.82 24.62
CA GLY A 76 5.79 4.70 23.75
C GLY A 76 7.28 4.44 23.71
N THR A 77 7.66 3.19 23.53
CA THR A 77 9.01 2.79 23.14
C THR A 77 8.95 2.30 21.71
N VAL A 78 9.85 2.78 20.86
CA VAL A 78 9.97 2.35 19.47
C VAL A 78 11.24 1.54 19.33
N THR A 79 11.08 0.29 18.89
CA THR A 79 12.17 -0.57 18.47
C THR A 79 12.44 -0.33 16.99
N ILE A 80 13.68 0.03 16.68
CA ILE A 80 14.19 0.28 15.34
C ILE A 80 15.08 -0.90 14.98
N ASN A 81 14.83 -1.52 13.83
CA ASN A 81 15.71 -2.53 13.23
C ASN A 81 15.96 -2.15 11.79
N GLY A 82 17.18 -2.30 11.29
CA GLY A 82 17.49 -1.93 9.93
C GLY A 82 18.69 -2.64 9.36
N THR A 83 18.83 -2.48 8.05
CA THR A 83 19.96 -3.01 7.28
C THR A 83 20.58 -1.90 6.45
N ILE A 84 21.90 -1.97 6.29
CA ILE A 84 22.66 -1.10 5.41
C ILE A 84 23.69 -1.91 4.63
N SER A 85 23.79 -1.59 3.34
CA SER A 85 24.79 -2.13 2.43
C SER A 85 25.35 -1.02 1.57
N GLY A 86 26.62 -1.11 1.19
CA GLY A 86 27.28 -0.16 0.31
C GLY A 86 28.79 -0.41 0.24
N ASP A 87 29.52 0.49 -0.42
CA ASP A 87 30.96 0.35 -0.69
C ASP A 87 31.86 0.68 0.53
N SER A 88 31.29 0.84 1.72
CA SER A 88 32.01 1.13 2.97
C SER A 88 31.76 0.02 3.98
N SER A 89 32.72 -0.23 4.89
CA SER A 89 32.49 -1.07 6.06
C SER A 89 32.05 -0.26 7.29
N ARG A 90 31.97 1.06 7.16
CA ARG A 90 31.60 1.98 8.24
C ARG A 90 30.57 2.98 7.74
N PHE A 91 29.47 3.07 8.47
CA PHE A 91 28.38 4.00 8.21
C PHE A 91 27.87 4.61 9.51
N THR A 92 27.39 5.84 9.44
CA THR A 92 26.58 6.48 10.48
C THR A 92 25.17 6.66 9.93
N VAL A 93 24.21 5.88 10.42
CA VAL A 93 22.82 5.87 9.94
C VAL A 93 21.93 6.61 10.93
N THR A 94 21.27 7.67 10.48
CA THR A 94 20.25 8.40 11.26
C THR A 94 18.87 8.00 10.79
N VAL A 95 18.05 7.52 11.72
CA VAL A 95 16.65 7.12 11.52
C VAL A 95 15.74 8.08 12.25
N GLU A 96 14.74 8.61 11.55
CA GLU A 96 13.65 9.37 12.13
C GLU A 96 12.43 8.48 12.30
N VAL A 97 11.81 8.56 13.48
CA VAL A 97 10.48 8.01 13.75
C VAL A 97 9.48 9.13 13.54
N LEU A 98 8.55 8.93 12.61
CA LEU A 98 7.52 9.89 12.24
C LEU A 98 6.14 9.36 12.62
N ASP A 99 5.22 10.27 12.92
CA ASP A 99 3.80 9.96 12.99
C ASP A 99 3.30 9.68 11.57
N ALA A 100 2.62 8.55 11.36
CA ALA A 100 2.25 8.12 10.02
C ALA A 100 1.22 9.05 9.34
N ALA A 101 0.35 9.70 10.13
CA ALA A 101 -0.71 10.57 9.65
C ALA A 101 -0.21 11.98 9.32
N THR A 102 0.50 12.58 10.28
CA THR A 102 0.94 13.99 10.22
C THR A 102 2.34 14.16 9.65
N LYS A 103 3.11 13.06 9.56
CA LYS A 103 4.55 13.05 9.26
C LYS A 103 5.38 13.88 10.24
N GLN A 104 4.81 14.21 11.41
CA GLN A 104 5.55 14.90 12.46
C GLN A 104 6.63 13.99 13.01
N ARG A 105 7.84 14.53 13.22
CA ARG A 105 8.91 13.77 13.86
C ARG A 105 8.62 13.55 15.34
N LEU A 106 8.60 12.28 15.71
CA LEU A 106 8.32 11.80 17.06
C LEU A 106 9.61 11.48 17.82
N ALA A 107 10.61 10.94 17.13
CA ALA A 107 11.95 10.68 17.67
C ALA A 107 12.99 10.62 16.54
N GLU A 108 14.26 10.64 16.93
CA GLU A 108 15.40 10.47 16.04
C GLU A 108 16.46 9.63 16.76
N GLN A 109 17.04 8.66 16.06
CA GLN A 109 18.11 7.83 16.59
C GLN A 109 19.22 7.68 15.55
N THR A 110 20.47 7.81 15.99
CA THR A 110 21.64 7.56 15.14
C THR A 110 22.33 6.28 15.57
N PHE A 111 22.78 5.51 14.59
CA PHE A 111 23.48 4.24 14.74
C PHE A 111 24.83 4.30 14.05
N GLU A 112 25.89 3.88 14.75
CA GLU A 112 27.17 3.60 14.12
C GLU A 112 27.22 2.14 13.71
N VAL A 113 27.39 1.89 12.41
CA VAL A 113 27.47 0.56 11.83
C VAL A 113 28.90 0.32 11.39
N ARG A 114 29.56 -0.69 11.97
CA ARG A 114 30.96 -1.03 11.68
C ARG A 114 31.08 -2.52 11.43
N ASP A 115 31.65 -2.87 10.28
CA ASP A 115 31.98 -4.23 9.87
C ASP A 115 30.77 -5.20 9.96
N THR A 116 29.56 -4.64 9.85
CA THR A 116 28.26 -5.34 9.84
C THR A 116 27.31 -4.63 8.89
N THR A 117 26.21 -5.30 8.53
CA THR A 117 25.16 -4.77 7.66
C THR A 117 23.85 -4.50 8.40
N THR A 118 23.81 -4.72 9.72
CA THR A 118 22.60 -4.56 10.53
C THR A 118 22.80 -3.49 11.61
N PHE A 119 21.72 -2.81 11.95
CA PHE A 119 21.65 -1.89 13.08
C PHE A 119 20.30 -2.00 13.76
N GLY A 120 20.26 -1.69 15.06
CA GLY A 120 19.01 -1.67 15.78
C GLY A 120 19.17 -1.15 17.20
N GLY A 121 18.05 -0.74 17.78
CA GLY A 121 17.98 -0.19 19.12
C GLY A 121 16.57 0.27 19.46
N THR A 122 16.42 0.86 20.64
CA THR A 122 15.13 1.39 21.09
C THR A 122 15.26 2.87 21.38
N THR A 123 14.19 3.62 21.09
CA THR A 123 14.06 5.03 21.47
C THR A 123 12.73 5.27 22.15
N ALA A 124 12.73 6.10 23.18
CA ALA A 124 11.49 6.57 23.78
C ALA A 124 10.84 7.61 22.86
N VAL A 125 9.51 7.63 22.86
CA VAL A 125 8.71 8.61 22.14
C VAL A 125 7.79 9.30 23.15
N GLN A 126 7.86 10.64 23.18
CA GLN A 126 7.10 11.46 24.13
C GLN A 126 5.64 11.69 23.73
N ALA A 127 5.31 11.44 22.47
CA ALA A 127 3.95 11.55 21.95
C ALA A 127 3.40 10.18 21.55
N SER A 128 2.16 9.92 21.92
CA SER A 128 1.38 8.83 21.37
C SER A 128 1.27 9.02 19.86
N ALA A 129 1.64 7.98 19.09
CA ALA A 129 1.39 7.97 17.66
C ALA A 129 -0.11 8.10 17.39
N GLY A 130 -0.44 8.76 16.29
CA GLY A 130 -1.80 8.84 15.78
C GLY A 130 -2.40 7.47 15.48
N PRO A 131 -3.69 7.40 15.13
CA PRO A 131 -4.38 6.14 14.86
C PRO A 131 -3.75 5.33 13.71
N ASP A 132 -3.02 6.02 12.82
CA ASP A 132 -2.32 5.41 11.69
C ASP A 132 -0.95 4.82 12.08
N GLY A 133 -0.54 4.95 13.34
CA GLY A 133 0.71 4.41 13.88
C GLY A 133 1.93 5.28 13.56
N ILE A 134 3.09 4.63 13.47
CA ILE A 134 4.38 5.26 13.20
C ILE A 134 4.95 4.81 11.86
N GLU A 135 5.83 5.64 11.31
CA GLU A 135 6.65 5.34 10.15
C GLU A 135 8.12 5.59 10.48
N CYS A 136 9.02 4.82 9.89
CA CYS A 136 10.45 5.09 10.00
C CYS A 136 11.07 5.45 8.67
N ARG A 137 11.99 6.42 8.75
CA ARG A 137 12.67 6.98 7.59
C ARG A 137 14.16 7.09 7.86
N ILE A 138 14.96 6.61 6.91
CA ILE A 138 16.39 6.92 6.89
C ILE A 138 16.54 8.40 6.54
N ALA A 139 16.94 9.21 7.51
CA ALA A 139 17.11 10.64 7.32
C ALA A 139 18.50 10.98 6.76
N LYS A 140 19.53 10.23 7.18
CA LYS A 140 20.92 10.46 6.77
C LYS A 140 21.75 9.19 6.88
N VAL A 141 22.71 9.02 5.99
CA VAL A 141 23.81 8.06 6.14
C VAL A 141 25.13 8.77 5.83
N VAL A 142 26.18 8.52 6.60
CA VAL A 142 27.53 9.07 6.35
C VAL A 142 28.56 7.95 6.35
#